data_AF-A0AAV4AVA3-F1
#
_entry.id   AF-A0AAV4AVA3-F1
#
_cell.length_a   1.000
_cell.length_b   1.000
_cell.length_c   1.000
_cell.angle_alpha   90.00
_cell.angle_beta   90.00
_cell.angle_gamma   90.00
#
_symmetry.space_group_name_H-M   'P 1'
#
loop_
_entity.id
_entity.type
_entity.pdbx_description
1 polymer ?
#
loop_
_entity_poly.entity_id
_entity_poly.type
_entity_poly.pdbx_seq_one_letter_code
_entity_poly.pdbx_strand_id
1 'polypeptide(L)'
;MWDLFCHPPDLSHTVATKRLTLDTIPRLSTSLEDLNEATVQGLKSCYWPGRSEIIRHGSVTYYLDGAHTEESIEQCAGWFRQEADKEMNALKT
;
A
#
# COMPACT_ATOMS: atom_id res chain seq x y z
N MET A 1 0.87 22.10 -14.68
CA MET A 1 1.01 20.72 -15.21
C MET A 1 0.65 19.65 -14.16
N TRP A 2 0.49 20.03 -12.88
CA TRP A 2 -0.05 19.15 -11.81
C TRP A 2 -1.56 19.38 -11.54
N ASP A 3 -2.12 20.52 -11.96
CA ASP A 3 -3.53 20.87 -11.67
C ASP A 3 -4.55 20.31 -12.68
N LEU A 4 -4.11 19.65 -13.75
CA LEU A 4 -4.99 19.24 -14.87
C LEU A 4 -5.60 17.84 -14.73
N PHE A 5 -5.21 17.06 -13.72
CA PHE A 5 -5.82 15.74 -13.42
C PHE A 5 -6.59 15.71 -12.09
N CYS A 6 -6.59 16.79 -11.31
CA CYS A 6 -7.27 16.87 -10.01
C CYS A 6 -8.59 17.65 -10.02
N HIS A 7 -9.04 18.14 -11.17
CA HIS A 7 -10.41 18.66 -11.27
C HIS A 7 -11.34 17.47 -11.47
N PRO A 8 -12.21 17.13 -10.48
CA PRO A 8 -13.27 16.17 -10.75
C PRO A 8 -14.11 16.72 -11.91
N PRO A 9 -14.56 15.87 -12.86
CA PRO A 9 -15.58 16.32 -13.81
C PRO A 9 -16.76 16.90 -13.03
N ASP A 10 -17.41 17.93 -13.58
CA ASP A 10 -18.68 18.44 -13.08
C ASP A 10 -19.70 17.28 -13.03
N LEU A 11 -19.78 16.64 -11.86
CA LEU A 11 -20.72 15.58 -11.55
C LEU A 11 -21.99 16.23 -10.98
N SER A 12 -22.71 16.96 -11.83
CA SER A 12 -24.13 17.27 -11.60
C SER A 12 -25.03 16.02 -11.66
N HIS A 13 -24.46 14.83 -11.86
CA HIS A 13 -25.08 13.54 -11.56
C HIS A 13 -24.51 12.98 -10.26
N THR A 14 -25.13 13.32 -9.14
CA THR A 14 -24.82 12.81 -7.80
C THR A 14 -25.08 11.31 -7.71
N VAL A 15 -24.15 10.48 -8.19
CA VAL A 15 -24.04 9.11 -7.68
C VAL A 15 -23.44 9.26 -6.29
N ALA A 16 -24.27 9.12 -5.27
CA ALA A 16 -23.83 9.10 -3.89
C ALA A 16 -22.83 7.96 -3.71
N THR A 17 -21.54 8.24 -3.85
CA THR A 17 -20.46 7.37 -3.39
C THR A 17 -20.53 7.39 -1.87
N LYS A 18 -21.37 6.51 -1.32
CA LYS A 18 -21.43 6.27 0.12
C LYS A 18 -20.06 5.74 0.51
N ARG A 19 -19.19 6.62 1.00
CA ARG A 19 -17.89 6.26 1.56
C ARG A 19 -18.16 5.23 2.66
N LEU A 20 -17.78 3.98 2.41
CA LEU A 20 -17.93 2.91 3.39
C LEU A 20 -17.10 3.30 4.61
N THR A 21 -17.72 3.35 5.78
CA THR A 21 -16.98 3.53 7.03
C THR A 21 -16.32 2.20 7.40
N LEU A 22 -15.16 2.24 8.07
CA LEU A 22 -14.43 1.03 8.48
C LEU A 22 -15.29 0.02 9.27
N ASP A 23 -16.36 0.50 9.92
CA ASP A 23 -17.30 -0.31 10.70
C ASP A 23 -18.36 -1.00 9.83
N THR A 24 -18.58 -0.53 8.61
CA THR A 24 -19.53 -1.11 7.65
C THR A 24 -18.90 -2.12 6.70
N ILE A 25 -17.57 -2.23 6.68
CA ILE A 25 -16.86 -3.25 5.91
C ILE A 25 -17.01 -4.59 6.65
N PRO A 26 -17.66 -5.61 6.06
CA PRO A 26 -17.78 -6.92 6.68
C PRO A 26 -16.38 -7.46 6.97
N ARG A 27 -16.07 -7.69 8.25
CA ARG A 27 -14.80 -8.28 8.66
C ARG A 27 -14.98 -9.77 8.80
N LEU A 28 -14.13 -10.53 8.10
CA LEU A 28 -14.05 -11.96 8.32
C LEU A 28 -13.33 -12.19 9.66
N SER A 29 -14.02 -12.78 10.63
CA SER A 29 -13.41 -13.22 11.89
C SER A 29 -12.80 -14.61 11.69
N THR A 30 -11.72 -14.69 10.92
CA THR A 30 -10.92 -15.91 10.76
C THR A 30 -9.70 -15.83 11.65
N SER A 31 -9.46 -16.89 12.42
CA SER A 31 -8.21 -17.11 13.13
C SER A 31 -7.16 -17.75 12.22
N LEU A 32 -5.89 -17.73 12.64
CA LEU A 32 -4.81 -18.40 11.88
C LEU A 32 -5.05 -19.91 11.76
N GLU A 33 -5.76 -20.53 12.69
CA GLU A 33 -6.13 -21.94 12.62
C GLU A 33 -7.21 -22.24 11.55
N ASP A 34 -7.95 -21.22 11.10
CA ASP A 34 -9.01 -21.37 10.09
C ASP A 34 -8.46 -21.34 8.65
N LEU A 35 -7.19 -20.95 8.48
CA LEU A 35 -6.56 -20.87 7.17
C LEU A 35 -5.81 -22.17 6.87
N ASN A 36 -6.11 -22.77 5.71
CA ASN A 36 -5.32 -23.90 5.25
C ASN A 36 -3.88 -23.45 4.90
N GLU A 37 -2.95 -24.41 4.95
CA GLU A 37 -1.52 -24.15 4.72
C GLU A 37 -1.26 -23.49 3.36
N ALA A 38 -1.98 -23.88 2.31
CA ALA A 38 -1.81 -23.31 0.98
C ALA A 38 -2.14 -21.81 0.95
N THR A 39 -3.20 -21.38 1.63
CA THR A 39 -3.56 -19.96 1.77
C THR A 39 -2.50 -19.20 2.55
N VAL A 40 -2.00 -19.78 3.65
CA VAL A 40 -0.94 -19.16 4.46
C VAL A 40 0.32 -18.96 3.63
N GLN A 41 0.73 -19.98 2.87
CA GLN A 41 1.89 -19.89 1.99
C GLN A 41 1.67 -18.88 0.85
N GLY A 42 0.47 -18.82 0.28
CA GLY A 42 0.10 -17.82 -0.72
C GLY A 42 0.25 -16.39 -0.20
N LEU A 43 -0.24 -16.10 1.01
CA LEU A 43 -0.11 -14.78 1.63
C LEU A 43 1.34 -14.44 1.97
N LYS A 44 2.10 -15.39 2.52
CA LYS A 44 3.52 -15.19 2.88
C LYS A 44 4.43 -14.96 1.68
N SER A 45 4.21 -15.71 0.60
CA SER A 45 5.02 -15.62 -0.63
C SER A 45 4.51 -14.58 -1.62
N CYS A 46 3.40 -13.92 -1.29
CA CYS A 46 2.79 -12.91 -2.14
C CYS A 46 3.78 -11.77 -2.40
N TYR A 47 4.03 -11.49 -3.68
CA TYR A 47 4.85 -10.38 -4.12
C TYR A 47 4.08 -9.59 -5.17
N TRP A 48 4.00 -8.28 -4.96
CA TRP A 48 3.26 -7.36 -5.81
C TRP A 48 4.21 -6.29 -6.38
N PRO A 49 4.66 -6.44 -7.63
CA PRO A 49 5.47 -5.44 -8.30
C PRO A 49 4.82 -4.05 -8.22
N GLY A 50 5.59 -3.04 -7.83
CA GLY A 50 5.13 -1.65 -7.67
C GLY A 50 4.24 -1.38 -6.44
N ARG A 51 4.18 -2.31 -5.47
CA ARG A 51 3.53 -2.10 -4.16
C ARG A 51 4.51 -2.46 -3.05
N SER A 52 4.95 -1.44 -2.30
CA SER A 52 5.97 -1.60 -1.27
C SER A 52 7.19 -2.43 -1.74
N GLU A 53 7.63 -2.20 -2.97
CA GLU A 53 8.69 -2.98 -3.61
C GLU A 53 10.07 -2.35 -3.34
N ILE A 54 11.06 -3.19 -2.99
CA ILE A 54 12.44 -2.75 -2.79
C ILE A 54 13.32 -3.37 -3.87
N ILE A 55 13.93 -2.54 -4.71
CA ILE A 55 14.88 -2.97 -5.75
C ILE A 55 16.27 -2.48 -5.37
N ARG A 56 17.22 -3.42 -5.23
CA ARG A 56 18.63 -3.10 -4.95
C ARG A 56 19.45 -3.21 -6.24
N HIS A 57 20.11 -2.12 -6.61
CA HIS A 57 20.96 -2.05 -7.78
C HIS A 57 22.31 -1.39 -7.43
N GLY A 58 23.32 -2.23 -7.16
CA GLY A 58 24.62 -1.77 -6.70
C GLY A 58 24.52 -1.10 -5.34
N SER A 59 25.03 0.13 -5.23
CA SER A 59 24.97 0.95 -4.01
C SER A 59 23.69 1.79 -3.90
N VAL A 60 22.71 1.55 -4.77
CA VAL A 60 21.44 2.28 -4.80
C VAL A 60 20.30 1.33 -4.48
N THR A 61 19.47 1.71 -3.51
CA THR A 61 18.21 1.04 -3.19
C THR A 61 17.06 1.93 -3.62
N TYR A 62 16.18 1.39 -4.46
CA TYR A 62 14.93 2.01 -4.87
C TYR A 62 13.79 1.45 -4.03
N TYR A 63 12.96 2.33 -3.50
CA TYR A 63 11.73 2.00 -2.79
C TYR A 63 10.55 2.46 -3.66
N LEU A 64 9.82 1.52 -4.23
CA LEU A 64 8.82 1.77 -5.25
C LEU A 64 7.41 1.48 -4.72
N ASP A 65 6.53 2.46 -4.86
CA ASP A 65 5.10 2.30 -4.61
C ASP A 65 4.29 3.15 -5.60
N GLY A 66 3.29 2.56 -6.24
CA GLY A 66 2.41 3.23 -7.19
C GLY A 66 1.21 3.93 -6.54
N ALA A 67 1.36 4.44 -5.32
CA ALA A 67 0.42 5.33 -4.65
C ALA A 67 0.14 6.59 -5.49
N HIS A 68 -1.14 6.95 -5.61
CA HIS A 68 -1.59 8.06 -6.45
C HIS A 68 -2.84 8.79 -5.91
N THR A 69 -3.30 8.44 -4.72
CA THR A 69 -4.24 9.24 -3.91
C THR A 69 -3.52 9.78 -2.68
N GLU A 70 -3.99 10.88 -2.10
CA GLU A 70 -3.43 11.47 -0.88
C GLU A 70 -3.27 10.42 0.23
N GLU A 71 -4.34 9.66 0.52
CA GLU A 71 -4.30 8.64 1.57
C GLU A 71 -3.29 7.52 1.25
N SER A 72 -3.18 7.10 -0.01
CA SER A 72 -2.21 6.05 -0.38
C SER A 72 -0.76 6.55 -0.32
N ILE A 73 -0.53 7.83 -0.63
CA ILE A 73 0.80 8.45 -0.57
C ILE A 73 1.28 8.55 0.87
N GLU A 74 0.39 8.89 1.81
CA GLU A 74 0.70 8.90 3.25
C GLU A 74 1.14 7.52 3.74
N GLN A 75 0.44 6.45 3.32
CA GLN A 75 0.82 5.08 3.66
C GLN A 75 2.17 4.70 3.03
N CYS A 76 2.39 5.03 1.76
CA CYS A 76 3.67 4.84 1.08
C CYS A 76 4.81 5.55 1.82
N ALA A 77 4.64 6.82 2.20
CA ALA A 77 5.65 7.58 2.92
C ALA A 77 5.95 6.96 4.30
N GLY A 78 4.91 6.51 5.01
CA GLY A 78 5.06 5.80 6.28
C GLY A 78 5.81 4.47 6.14
N TRP A 79 5.54 3.70 5.09
CA TRP A 79 6.25 2.47 4.75
C TRP A 79 7.72 2.75 4.38
N PHE A 80 7.97 3.71 3.48
CA PHE A 80 9.32 4.07 3.04
C PHE A 80 10.21 4.43 4.22
N ARG A 81 9.71 5.30 5.13
CA ARG A 81 10.48 5.70 6.32
C ARG A 81 10.91 4.50 7.15
N GLN A 82 10.00 3.56 7.39
CA GLN A 82 10.29 2.35 8.17
C GLN A 82 11.35 1.47 7.50
N GLU A 83 11.24 1.21 6.20
CA GLU A 83 12.19 0.35 5.48
C GLU A 83 13.55 1.02 5.29
N ALA A 84 13.58 2.32 4.99
CA ALA A 84 14.82 3.09 4.89
C ALA A 84 15.55 3.17 6.24
N ASP A 85 14.83 3.35 7.35
CA ASP A 85 15.43 3.36 8.69
C ASP A 85 16.03 2.00 9.05
N LYS A 86 15.35 0.89 8.70
CA LYS A 86 15.89 -0.47 8.88
C LYS A 86 17.19 -0.66 8.11
N GLU A 87 17.22 -0.25 6.85
CA GLU A 87 18.41 -0.35 6.00
C GLU A 87 19.56 0.51 6.55
N MET A 88 19.28 1.76 6.93
CA MET A 88 20.25 2.63 7.57
C MET A 88 20.85 2.00 8.84
N ASN A 89 20.02 1.38 9.68
CA ASN A 89 20.49 0.75 10.91
C ASN A 89 21.34 -0.50 10.63
N ALA A 90 20.97 -1.31 9.62
CA ALA A 90 21.76 -2.46 9.20
C ALA A 90 23.15 -2.06 8.69
N LEU A 91 23.29 -0.91 8.04
CA LEU A 91 24.58 -0.39 7.56
C LEU A 91 25.49 0.19 8.66
N LYS A 92 24.95 0.47 9.85
CA LYS A 92 25.71 0.98 11.01
C LYS A 92 26.29 -0.12 11.88
N THR A 93 25.94 -1.38 11.62
CA THR A 93 26.36 -2.56 12.38
C THR A 93 27.52 -3.25 11.67
#